data_AF-A0A7J9GP57-F1
#
_entry.id   AF-A0A7J9GP57-F1
#
_cell.length_a   1.000
_cell.length_b   1.000
_cell.length_c   1.000
_cell.angle_alpha   90.00
_cell.angle_beta   90.00
_cell.angle_gamma   90.00
#
_symmetry.space_group_name_H-M   'P 1'
#
loop_
_entity.id
_entity.type
_entity.pdbx_description
1 polymer ?
#
loop_
_entity_poly.entity_id
_entity_poly.type
_entity_poly.pdbx_seq_one_letter_code
_entity_poly.pdbx_strand_id
1 'polypeptide(L)' 'VVGESRRKEEYFCFPEHYCACYSFFYDVINRAEQLCCKHQLAARLAGSLGACIEVKVSDEQLAVLLSEL' A
#
# COMPACT_ATOMS: atom_id res chain seq x y z
N VAL A 1 -3.17 -2.71 -20.07
CA VAL A 1 -2.26 -1.67 -19.54
C VAL A 1 -1.17 -2.37 -18.74
N VAL A 2 0.03 -2.51 -19.30
CA VAL A 2 1.17 -3.10 -18.57
C VAL A 2 1.85 -1.96 -17.82
N GLY A 3 1.35 -1.69 -16.61
CA GLY A 3 1.91 -0.72 -15.67
C GLY A 3 2.84 -1.43 -14.68
N GLU A 4 3.97 -1.91 -15.17
CA GLU A 4 5.02 -2.45 -14.31
C GLU A 4 6.01 -1.32 -13.98
N SER A 5 6.15 -1.00 -12.70
CA SER A 5 7.27 -0.18 -12.24
C SER A 5 8.55 -0.96 -12.53
N ARG A 6 9.41 -0.40 -13.39
CA ARG A 6 10.70 -1.02 -13.77
C ARG A 6 11.71 -1.04 -12.62
N ARG A 7 11.39 -0.36 -11.51
CA ARG A 7 12.18 -0.36 -10.27
C ARG A 7 11.40 -1.09 -9.20
N LYS A 8 12.13 -1.83 -8.36
CA LYS A 8 11.60 -2.45 -7.15
C LYS A 8 11.35 -1.33 -6.14
N GLU A 9 10.19 -0.69 -6.26
CA GLU A 9 9.75 0.36 -5.35
C GLU A 9 8.94 -0.28 -4.22
N GLU A 10 9.33 0.01 -3.00
CA GLU A 10 8.54 -0.34 -1.82
C GLU A 10 7.47 0.75 -1.65
N TYR A 11 6.21 0.32 -1.46
CA TYR A 11 5.10 1.24 -1.25
C TYR A 11 4.55 1.09 0.16
N PHE A 12 4.36 2.22 0.83
CA PHE A 12 3.58 2.24 2.05
C PHE A 12 2.10 2.06 1.71
N CYS A 13 1.48 1.02 2.27
CA CYS A 13 0.10 0.66 1.96
C CYS A 13 -0.67 0.28 3.22
N PHE A 14 -1.72 1.04 3.51
CA PHE A 14 -2.78 0.67 4.43
C PHE A 14 -3.93 0.07 3.61
N PRO A 15 -4.16 -1.26 3.70
CA PRO A 15 -5.00 -1.99 2.75
C PRO A 15 -6.41 -1.40 2.57
N GLU A 16 -6.95 -0.78 3.62
CA GLU A 16 -8.31 -0.21 3.63
C GLU A 16 -8.38 1.29 3.32
N HIS A 17 -7.29 2.03 3.48
CA HIS A 17 -7.38 3.49 3.57
C HIS A 17 -6.42 4.24 2.64
N TYR A 18 -5.24 3.70 2.35
CA TYR A 18 -4.21 4.47 1.69
C TYR A 18 -3.16 3.60 0.98
N CYS A 19 -2.61 4.12 -0.11
CA CYS A 19 -1.36 3.61 -0.68
C CYS A 19 -0.56 4.76 -1.30
N ALA A 20 0.76 4.78 -1.07
CA ALA A 20 1.67 5.80 -1.60
C ALA A 20 1.89 5.72 -3.12
N CYS A 21 1.31 4.74 -3.81
CA CYS A 21 1.47 4.60 -5.25
C CYS A 21 0.65 5.67 -6.03
N TYR A 22 1.18 6.09 -7.18
CA TYR A 22 0.54 7.08 -8.04
C TYR A 22 -0.90 6.72 -8.45
N SER A 23 -1.17 5.44 -8.72
CA SER A 23 -2.50 4.96 -9.13
C SER A 23 -3.55 5.14 -8.03
N PHE A 24 -3.19 5.00 -6.75
CA PHE A 24 -4.13 5.29 -5.67
C PHE A 24 -4.51 6.78 -5.68
N PHE A 25 -3.53 7.67 -5.74
CA PHE A 25 -3.80 9.11 -5.80
C PHE A 25 -4.63 9.48 -7.04
N TYR A 26 -4.26 9.00 -8.22
CA TYR A 26 -4.88 9.42 -9.46
C TYR A 26 -6.23 8.74 -9.71
N ASP A 27 -6.29 7.41 -9.66
CA ASP A 27 -7.47 6.64 -10.06
C ASP A 27 -8.51 6.52 -8.94
N VAL A 28 -8.07 6.42 -7.68
CA VAL A 28 -8.95 6.24 -6.51
C VAL A 28 -9.36 7.60 -5.93
N ILE A 29 -8.41 8.49 -5.66
CA ILE A 29 -8.70 9.77 -4.99
C ILE A 29 -9.18 10.86 -5.96
N ASN A 30 -8.40 11.17 -7.01
CA ASN A 30 -8.74 12.30 -7.89
C ASN A 30 -9.89 11.99 -8.84
N ARG A 31 -9.88 10.80 -9.46
CA ARG A 31 -10.90 10.41 -10.45
C ARG A 31 -12.10 9.70 -9.85
N ALA A 32 -11.94 9.08 -8.68
CA ALA A 32 -12.95 8.20 -8.09
C ALA A 32 -13.46 7.11 -9.07
N GLU A 33 -12.62 6.69 -10.01
CA GLU A 33 -12.94 5.69 -11.03
C GLU A 33 -12.71 4.25 -10.52
N GLN A 34 -11.84 4.10 -9.53
CA GLN A 34 -11.49 2.81 -8.92
C GLN A 34 -11.73 2.84 -7.42
N LEU A 35 -12.13 1.70 -6.85
CA LEU A 35 -12.33 1.57 -5.40
C LEU A 35 -11.01 1.45 -4.63
N CYS A 36 -9.97 0.93 -5.27
CA CYS A 36 -8.66 0.71 -4.66
C CYS A 36 -7.57 0.52 -5.74
N CYS A 37 -6.31 0.64 -5.35
CA CYS A 37 -5.19 0.31 -6.22
C CYS A 37 -4.82 -1.19 -6.11
N LYS A 38 -4.02 -1.68 -7.06
CA LYS A 38 -3.55 -3.07 -7.05
C LYS A 38 -2.77 -3.47 -5.79
N HIS A 39 -2.10 -2.53 -5.13
CA HIS A 39 -1.32 -2.80 -3.91
C HIS A 39 -2.22 -3.02 -2.70
N GLN A 40 -3.32 -2.25 -2.58
CA GLN A 40 -4.34 -2.49 -1.55
C GLN A 40 -4.97 -3.88 -1.72
N LEU A 41 -5.27 -4.29 -2.96
CA LEU A 41 -5.75 -5.64 -3.25
C LEU A 41 -4.73 -6.71 -2.85
N ALA A 42 -3.46 -6.54 -3.26
CA ALA A 42 -2.40 -7.48 -2.92
C ALA A 42 -2.21 -7.62 -1.40
N ALA A 43 -2.23 -6.51 -0.66
CA ALA A 43 -2.06 -6.53 0.79
C ALA A 43 -3.24 -7.22 1.51
N ARG A 44 -4.48 -6.97 1.10
CA ARG A 44 -5.67 -7.67 1.64
C ARG A 44 -5.61 -9.17 1.34
N LEU A 45 -5.22 -9.53 0.12
CA LEU A 45 -5.10 -10.92 -0.30
C LEU A 45 -4.00 -11.64 0.50
N ALA A 46 -2.84 -11.02 0.67
CA ALA A 46 -1.75 -11.58 1.47
C ALA A 46 -2.16 -11.80 2.93
N GLY A 47 -2.84 -10.83 3.55
CA GLY A 47 -3.39 -10.98 4.90
C GLY A 47 -4.41 -12.11 5.01
N SER A 48 -5.32 -12.21 4.05
CA SER A 48 -6.36 -13.25 4.03
C SER A 48 -5.81 -14.66 3.82
N LEU A 49 -4.68 -14.77 3.10
CA LEU A 49 -4.01 -16.05 2.82
C LEU A 49 -2.91 -16.39 3.83
N GLY A 50 -2.60 -15.51 4.78
CA GLY A 50 -1.43 -15.65 5.64
C GLY A 50 -0.10 -15.63 4.87
N ALA A 51 -0.07 -15.00 3.69
CA ALA A 51 1.09 -14.88 2.81
C ALA A 51 1.88 -13.58 3.05
N CYS A 52 1.73 -12.99 4.25
CA CYS A 52 2.49 -11.84 4.71
C CYS A 52 3.25 -12.18 6.00
N ILE A 53 4.24 -11.35 6.34
CA ILE A 53 4.95 -11.42 7.61
C ILE A 53 4.37 -10.32 8.51
N GLU A 54 3.75 -10.71 9.61
CA GLU A 54 3.29 -9.76 10.62
C GLU A 54 4.43 -9.45 11.60
N VAL A 55 4.70 -8.17 11.80
CA VAL A 55 5.73 -7.70 12.74
C VAL A 55 5.06 -6.74 13.72
N LYS A 56 5.11 -7.07 15.01
CA LYS A 56 4.68 -6.17 16.08
C LYS A 56 5.80 -5.15 16.33
N VAL A 57 5.48 -3.88 16.24
CA VAL A 57 6.38 -2.76 16.52
C VAL A 57 5.87 -1.94 17.70
N SER A 58 6.76 -1.24 18.42
CA SER A 58 6.35 -0.27 19.44
C SER A 58 5.88 1.05 18.81
N ASP A 59 5.21 1.89 19.57
CA ASP A 59 4.74 3.20 19.09
C ASP A 59 5.92 4.09 18.66
N GLU A 60 7.07 4.00 19.35
CA GLU A 60 8.29 4.73 18.98
C GLU A 60 8.85 4.24 17.64
N GLN A 61 8.85 2.92 17.41
CA GLN A 61 9.29 2.33 16.15
C GLN A 61 8.34 2.71 15.01
N LEU A 62 7.03 2.67 15.26
CA LEU A 62 6.03 3.09 14.28
C LEU A 62 6.20 4.57 13.92
N ALA A 63 6.43 5.45 14.91
CA ALA A 63 6.66 6.86 14.67
C ALA A 63 7.88 7.11 13.76
N VAL A 64 8.98 6.37 13.97
CA VAL A 64 10.17 6.43 13.11
C VAL A 64 9.88 5.92 11.69
N LEU A 65 9.14 4.82 11.55
CA LEU A 65 8.76 4.30 10.22
C LEU A 65 7.89 5.30 9.45
N LEU A 66 7.03 6.03 10.15
CA LEU A 66 6.14 7.02 9.56
C LEU A 66 6.82 8.37 9.29
N SER A 67 7.93 8.69 9.95
CA SER A 67 8.64 9.98 9.73
C SER A 67 9.45 10.03 8.44
N GLU A 68 9.77 8.86 7.87
CA GLU A 68 10.52 8.72 6.61
C GLU A 68 9.59 8.69 5.37
N LEU A 69 8.29 8.98 5.56
CA LEU A 69 7.28 9.05 4.50
C LEU A 69 7.25 10.39 3.76
#